data_AF-A0AAW9XAL1-F1
#
_entry.id   AF-A0AAW9XAL1-F1
#
_cell.length_a   1.000
_cell.length_b   1.000
_cell.length_c   1.000
_cell.angle_alpha   90.00
_cell.angle_beta   90.00
_cell.angle_gamma   90.00
#
_symmetry.space_group_name_H-M   'P 1'
#
loop_
_entity.id
_entity.type
_entity.pdbx_description
1 polymer ?
#
loop_
_entity_poly.entity_id
_entity_poly.type
_entity_poly.pdbx_seq_one_letter_code
_entity_poly.pdbx_strand_id
1 'polypeptide(L)'
;GEENFVANMIWRKSATGSIQNSNLIKTVNVVNEYIITYAKNINKCKFDYSKHSQEKLDDSYKLKDENFDKYGKYKLVSIVRNGLWYRPGQDYELEAPDGTNFRIYQNIQKPQSAAYAWSKETFNKAKNLGLIEFKKNKQDYWVVYKKEYQYAKFDTEEGKIIPYEKGIPFINTIQSGDNGLKTNIYTAEGARELHSILNSKEFDYPKPVRLIKYLIKMLSSKK
;
A
#
# COMPACT_ATOMS: atom_id res chain seq x y z
N GLY A 1 -0.76 28.98 -1.47
CA GLY A 1 0.25 28.16 -0.77
C GLY A 1 -0.36 26.90 -0.17
N GLU A 2 -1.48 27.01 0.53
CA GLU A 2 -2.20 25.89 1.18
C GLU A 2 -2.55 24.76 0.20
N GLU A 3 -2.90 25.08 -1.05
CA GLU A 3 -3.16 24.11 -2.12
C GLU A 3 -1.96 23.21 -2.46
N ASN A 4 -0.77 23.55 -1.96
CA ASN A 4 0.44 22.75 -2.09
C ASN A 4 0.83 22.00 -0.81
N PHE A 5 -0.02 22.00 0.22
CA PHE A 5 0.16 21.18 1.42
C PHE A 5 0.06 19.70 1.06
N VAL A 6 1.09 18.93 1.43
CA VAL A 6 1.14 17.49 1.16
C VAL A 6 0.59 16.70 2.34
N ALA A 7 1.21 16.86 3.49
CA ALA A 7 0.85 16.12 4.70
C ALA A 7 1.52 16.73 5.94
N ASN A 8 0.90 16.51 7.10
CA ASN A 8 1.54 16.63 8.39
C ASN A 8 2.03 15.23 8.81
N MET A 9 3.35 15.02 8.82
CA MET A 9 3.92 13.77 9.30
C MET A 9 4.08 13.78 10.82
N ILE A 10 3.60 12.72 11.46
CA ILE A 10 3.63 12.54 12.91
C ILE A 10 4.81 11.63 13.25
N TRP A 11 5.86 12.20 13.82
CA TRP A 11 7.07 11.47 14.19
C TRP A 11 7.09 11.14 15.68
N ARG A 12 7.16 9.85 16.01
CA ARG A 12 7.30 9.40 17.40
C ARG A 12 8.74 9.60 17.89
N LYS A 13 8.99 10.74 18.52
CA LYS A 13 10.32 11.16 18.99
C LYS A 13 10.81 10.50 20.28
N SER A 14 9.92 9.88 21.05
CA SER A 14 10.26 9.23 22.33
C SER A 14 9.33 8.06 22.65
N ALA A 15 9.77 7.17 23.55
CA ALA A 15 8.98 6.00 23.96
C ALA A 15 7.79 6.41 24.85
N THR A 16 8.06 7.15 25.92
CA THR A 16 7.12 7.45 27.00
C THR A 16 6.85 8.94 27.19
N GLY A 17 7.66 9.81 26.57
CA GLY A 17 7.66 11.25 26.86
C GLY A 17 8.28 11.56 28.22
N SER A 18 8.35 12.85 28.57
CA SER A 18 8.87 13.30 29.86
C SER A 18 7.71 13.64 30.80
N ILE A 19 7.64 12.97 31.94
CA ILE A 19 6.77 13.38 33.05
C ILE A 19 7.54 14.47 33.80
N GLN A 20 7.16 15.73 33.60
CA GLN A 20 7.83 16.86 34.26
C GLN A 20 7.50 16.93 35.77
N ASN A 21 6.39 16.33 36.21
CA ASN A 21 5.98 16.30 37.61
C ASN A 21 5.24 14.98 37.92
N SER A 22 5.73 14.22 38.90
CA SER A 22 5.16 12.94 39.33
C SER A 22 3.72 13.04 39.84
N ASN A 23 3.27 14.24 40.24
CA ASN A 23 1.89 14.49 40.65
C ASN A 23 0.93 14.67 39.46
N LEU A 24 1.46 14.75 38.23
CA LEU A 24 0.71 14.91 36.97
C LEU A 24 0.53 13.59 36.20
N ILE A 25 0.54 12.43 36.89
CA ILE A 25 0.37 11.10 36.27
C ILE A 25 -0.96 10.93 35.51
N LYS A 26 -1.96 11.81 35.75
CA LYS A 26 -3.25 11.85 35.04
C LYS A 26 -3.21 12.81 33.84
N THR A 27 -2.13 12.78 33.06
CA THR A 27 -1.96 13.61 31.86
C THR A 27 -1.57 12.76 30.65
N VAL A 28 -1.69 13.34 29.45
CA VAL A 28 -1.28 12.69 28.19
C VAL A 28 0.13 13.13 27.84
N ASN A 29 1.08 12.20 27.87
CA ASN A 29 2.46 12.51 27.48
C ASN A 29 2.57 12.74 25.97
N VAL A 30 3.14 13.89 25.61
CA VAL A 30 3.43 14.23 24.21
C VAL A 30 4.72 13.53 23.78
N VAL A 31 4.57 12.45 23.02
CA VAL A 31 5.68 11.64 22.50
C VAL A 31 5.99 11.89 21.03
N ASN A 32 5.20 12.74 20.37
CA ASN A 32 5.28 13.02 18.94
C ASN A 32 5.76 14.45 18.67
N GLU A 33 6.40 14.61 17.52
CA GLU A 33 6.66 15.90 16.86
C GLU A 33 6.07 15.87 15.45
N TYR A 34 5.92 17.05 14.85
CA TYR A 34 5.27 17.23 13.56
C TYR A 34 6.28 17.70 12.51
N ILE A 35 6.15 17.16 11.30
CA ILE A 35 6.92 17.59 10.13
C ILE A 35 5.91 17.98 9.05
N ILE A 36 5.76 19.29 8.87
CA ILE A 36 4.85 19.86 7.88
C ILE A 36 5.52 19.81 6.51
N THR A 37 4.86 19.16 5.55
CA THR A 37 5.41 18.93 4.21
C THR A 37 4.61 19.71 3.17
N TYR A 38 5.31 20.53 2.37
CA TYR A 38 4.76 21.25 1.22
C TYR A 38 5.50 20.87 -0.05
N ALA A 39 4.78 20.88 -1.18
CA ALA A 39 5.35 20.77 -2.50
C ALA A 39 5.48 22.17 -3.15
N LYS A 40 6.36 22.31 -4.14
CA LYS A 40 6.33 23.51 -5.01
C LYS A 40 5.12 23.49 -5.96
N ASN A 41 4.76 22.31 -6.43
CA ASN A 41 3.56 22.04 -7.23
C ASN A 41 3.09 20.63 -6.88
N ILE A 42 1.94 20.52 -6.20
CA ILE A 42 1.43 19.23 -5.71
C ILE A 42 1.16 18.23 -6.83
N ASN A 43 0.74 18.69 -8.01
CA ASN A 43 0.46 17.85 -9.18
C ASN A 43 1.74 17.24 -9.79
N LYS A 44 2.91 17.80 -9.46
CA LYS A 44 4.22 17.29 -9.90
C LYS A 44 4.99 16.59 -8.78
N CYS A 45 4.50 16.63 -7.55
CA CYS A 45 5.15 16.01 -6.41
C CYS A 45 4.95 14.48 -6.44
N LYS A 46 6.04 13.72 -6.39
CA LYS A 46 6.00 12.26 -6.37
C LYS A 46 6.82 11.73 -5.20
N PHE A 47 6.16 10.99 -4.34
CA PHE A 47 6.82 10.17 -3.33
C PHE A 47 7.15 8.81 -3.90
N ASP A 48 8.16 8.16 -3.34
CA ASP A 48 8.29 6.72 -3.44
C ASP A 48 7.19 6.05 -2.59
N TYR A 49 7.25 4.75 -2.40
CA TYR A 49 6.26 3.99 -1.64
C TYR A 49 6.92 2.93 -0.74
N SER A 50 6.18 2.49 0.26
CA SER A 50 6.62 1.44 1.18
C SER A 50 6.49 0.08 0.50
N LYS A 51 7.61 -0.44 0.01
CA LYS A 51 7.71 -1.78 -0.59
C LYS A 51 7.35 -2.87 0.42
N HIS A 52 6.65 -3.89 -0.05
CA HIS A 52 6.38 -5.07 0.76
C HIS A 52 7.66 -5.88 1.00
N SER A 53 7.81 -6.42 2.22
CA SER A 53 8.91 -7.35 2.51
C SER A 53 8.73 -8.65 1.74
N GLN A 54 9.84 -9.34 1.46
CA GLN A 54 9.80 -10.64 0.80
C GLN A 54 8.97 -11.66 1.62
N GLU A 55 9.09 -11.63 2.94
CA GLU A 55 8.26 -12.44 3.85
C GLU A 55 6.75 -12.21 3.63
N LYS A 56 6.31 -10.95 3.51
CA LYS A 56 4.90 -10.63 3.23
C LYS A 56 4.46 -11.11 1.85
N LEU A 57 5.34 -11.04 0.86
CA LEU A 57 5.06 -11.55 -0.49
C LEU A 57 4.98 -13.07 -0.51
N ASP A 58 5.84 -13.78 0.21
CA ASP A 58 5.81 -15.23 0.28
C ASP A 58 4.64 -15.75 1.12
N ASP A 59 4.18 -14.97 2.10
CA ASP A 59 2.97 -15.28 2.84
C ASP A 59 1.71 -15.12 1.98
N SER A 60 1.61 -14.03 1.23
CA SER A 60 0.39 -13.70 0.48
C SER A 60 0.21 -14.45 -0.85
N TYR A 61 1.29 -14.91 -1.48
CA TYR A 61 1.26 -15.48 -2.83
C TYR A 61 1.76 -16.93 -2.80
N LYS A 62 0.88 -17.88 -3.13
CA LYS A 62 1.13 -19.32 -2.93
C LYS A 62 1.04 -20.15 -4.20
N LEU A 63 0.32 -19.68 -5.22
CA LEU A 63 0.02 -20.45 -6.42
C LEU A 63 1.13 -20.27 -7.47
N LYS A 64 1.29 -21.24 -8.36
CA LYS A 64 2.26 -21.23 -9.46
C LYS A 64 1.57 -21.64 -10.75
N ASP A 65 2.03 -21.09 -11.86
CA ASP A 65 1.67 -21.50 -13.20
C ASP A 65 2.89 -21.36 -14.12
N GLU A 66 2.67 -21.48 -15.43
CA GLU A 66 3.70 -21.38 -16.48
C GLU A 66 4.48 -20.06 -16.45
N ASN A 67 3.94 -19.00 -15.84
CA ASN A 67 4.62 -17.71 -15.73
C ASN A 67 5.49 -17.58 -14.46
N PHE A 68 5.59 -18.63 -13.64
CA PHE A 68 6.27 -18.60 -12.34
C PHE A 68 7.72 -18.09 -12.45
N ASP A 69 8.48 -18.55 -13.45
CA ASP A 69 9.88 -18.16 -13.61
C ASP A 69 10.06 -16.68 -13.95
N LYS A 70 9.03 -16.05 -14.55
CA LYS A 70 9.08 -14.65 -14.98
C LYS A 70 8.46 -13.68 -13.97
N TYR A 71 7.34 -14.06 -13.34
CA TYR A 71 6.53 -13.16 -12.52
C TYR A 71 6.40 -13.59 -11.05
N GLY A 72 6.96 -14.75 -10.69
CA GLY A 72 6.87 -15.34 -9.35
C GLY A 72 5.53 -16.03 -9.09
N LYS A 73 5.25 -16.33 -7.81
CA LYS A 73 3.97 -16.92 -7.42
C LYS A 73 2.83 -15.93 -7.66
N TYR A 74 1.62 -16.45 -7.78
CA TYR A 74 0.41 -15.63 -7.84
C TYR A 74 -0.55 -15.93 -6.69
N LYS A 75 -1.53 -15.04 -6.53
CA LYS A 75 -2.72 -15.24 -5.73
C LYS A 75 -3.96 -14.90 -6.54
N LEU A 76 -5.08 -15.47 -6.13
CA LEU A 76 -6.37 -15.15 -6.71
C LEU A 76 -7.03 -14.00 -5.96
N VAL A 77 -7.45 -13.00 -6.72
CA VAL A 77 -8.14 -11.83 -6.19
C VAL A 77 -9.47 -11.70 -6.90
N SER A 78 -10.55 -11.51 -6.15
CA SER A 78 -11.86 -11.26 -6.74
C SER A 78 -11.79 -9.99 -7.60
N ILE A 79 -12.32 -10.06 -8.82
CA ILE A 79 -12.49 -8.86 -9.66
C ILE A 79 -13.78 -8.10 -9.33
N VAL A 80 -14.64 -8.66 -8.49
CA VAL A 80 -15.88 -8.04 -8.04
C VAL A 80 -15.58 -7.06 -6.89
N ARG A 81 -16.11 -5.85 -7.00
CA ARG A 81 -16.12 -4.84 -5.94
C ARG A 81 -17.53 -4.69 -5.40
N ASN A 82 -17.68 -4.79 -4.08
CA ASN A 82 -18.94 -4.56 -3.39
C ASN A 82 -19.06 -3.08 -2.98
N GLY A 83 -20.28 -2.50 -2.99
CA GLY A 83 -20.58 -1.26 -2.27
C GLY A 83 -21.22 -0.13 -3.09
N LEU A 84 -21.16 1.10 -2.53
CA LEU A 84 -21.87 2.33 -2.91
C LEU A 84 -21.57 2.89 -4.32
N TRP A 85 -20.65 2.26 -5.05
CA TRP A 85 -20.14 2.73 -6.34
C TRP A 85 -20.53 1.77 -7.46
N TYR A 86 -21.78 1.29 -7.44
CA TYR A 86 -22.31 0.44 -8.51
C TYR A 86 -22.25 1.18 -9.84
N ARG A 87 -21.74 0.48 -10.86
CA ARG A 87 -21.60 1.00 -12.22
C ARG A 87 -22.28 0.03 -13.16
N PRO A 88 -23.44 0.39 -13.75
CA PRO A 88 -24.19 -0.51 -14.64
C PRO A 88 -23.34 -1.08 -15.79
N GLY A 89 -22.47 -0.26 -16.38
CA GLY A 89 -21.57 -0.70 -17.46
C GLY A 89 -20.50 -1.72 -17.04
N GLN A 90 -20.35 -1.99 -15.74
CA GLN A 90 -19.44 -3.00 -15.19
C GLN A 90 -20.18 -4.19 -14.57
N ASP A 91 -21.48 -4.32 -14.83
CA ASP A 91 -22.27 -5.52 -14.50
C ASP A 91 -22.72 -6.20 -15.80
N TYR A 92 -21.79 -6.94 -16.41
CA TYR A 92 -21.99 -7.63 -17.68
C TYR A 92 -21.93 -9.14 -17.51
N GLU A 93 -22.54 -9.88 -18.42
CA GLU A 93 -22.47 -11.35 -18.42
C GLU A 93 -21.11 -11.86 -18.87
N LEU A 94 -20.70 -12.96 -18.25
CA LEU A 94 -19.50 -13.72 -18.56
C LEU A 94 -19.87 -15.16 -18.90
N GLU A 95 -19.17 -15.72 -19.87
CA GLU A 95 -19.26 -17.13 -20.23
C GLU A 95 -18.30 -17.95 -19.35
N ALA A 96 -18.84 -18.95 -18.68
CA ALA A 96 -18.12 -19.91 -17.86
C ALA A 96 -17.49 -21.02 -18.72
N PRO A 97 -16.55 -21.81 -18.16
CA PRO A 97 -15.88 -22.88 -18.90
C PRO A 97 -16.82 -24.00 -19.40
N ASP A 98 -18.00 -24.14 -18.80
CA ASP A 98 -19.02 -25.11 -19.21
C ASP A 98 -19.98 -24.57 -20.29
N GLY A 99 -19.71 -23.36 -20.82
CA GLY A 99 -20.53 -22.68 -21.82
C GLY A 99 -21.74 -21.94 -21.23
N THR A 100 -21.96 -21.99 -19.92
CA THR A 100 -23.06 -21.25 -19.27
C THR A 100 -22.71 -19.78 -19.09
N ASN A 101 -23.71 -18.89 -19.19
CA ASN A 101 -23.53 -17.48 -18.88
C ASN A 101 -23.89 -17.20 -17.42
N PHE A 102 -23.08 -16.37 -16.77
CA PHE A 102 -23.31 -15.97 -15.38
C PHE A 102 -23.04 -14.47 -15.18
N ARG A 103 -23.64 -13.92 -14.12
CA ARG A 103 -23.47 -12.53 -13.68
C ARG A 103 -22.81 -12.51 -12.30
N ILE A 104 -22.61 -11.33 -11.75
CA ILE A 104 -22.08 -11.18 -10.40
C ILE A 104 -23.06 -11.83 -9.40
N TYR A 105 -22.60 -12.87 -8.71
CA TYR A 105 -23.42 -13.63 -7.75
C TYR A 105 -24.09 -12.74 -6.69
N GLN A 106 -23.38 -11.73 -6.20
CA GLN A 106 -23.89 -10.77 -5.22
C GLN A 106 -25.10 -9.99 -5.75
N ASN A 107 -25.16 -9.69 -7.04
CA ASN A 107 -26.28 -8.98 -7.66
C ASN A 107 -27.54 -9.84 -7.80
N ILE A 108 -27.41 -11.17 -7.72
CA ILE A 108 -28.57 -12.08 -7.65
C ILE A 108 -29.24 -11.95 -6.28
N GLN A 109 -28.45 -11.87 -5.21
CA GLN A 109 -28.98 -11.74 -3.85
C GLN A 109 -29.43 -10.32 -3.53
N LYS A 110 -28.64 -9.33 -3.97
CA LYS A 110 -28.90 -7.91 -3.77
C LYS A 110 -28.60 -7.17 -5.08
N PRO A 111 -29.63 -6.89 -5.90
CA PRO A 111 -29.45 -6.20 -7.17
C PRO A 111 -28.64 -4.91 -7.02
N GLN A 112 -27.77 -4.65 -8.00
CA GLN A 112 -26.96 -3.43 -8.09
C GLN A 112 -26.06 -3.16 -6.86
N SER A 113 -25.59 -4.22 -6.19
CA SER A 113 -24.74 -4.09 -4.99
C SER A 113 -23.25 -4.24 -5.27
N ALA A 114 -22.90 -4.78 -6.43
CA ALA A 114 -21.55 -5.07 -6.82
C ALA A 114 -21.34 -4.84 -8.32
N ALA A 115 -20.10 -4.54 -8.69
CA ALA A 115 -19.70 -4.36 -10.08
C ALA A 115 -18.30 -4.95 -10.29
N TYR A 116 -17.97 -5.33 -11.52
CA TYR A 116 -16.61 -5.72 -11.87
C TYR A 116 -15.68 -4.51 -11.80
N ALA A 117 -14.43 -4.75 -11.41
CA ALA A 117 -13.40 -3.71 -11.38
C ALA A 117 -13.00 -3.26 -12.80
N TRP A 118 -13.22 -4.10 -13.81
CA TRP A 118 -12.80 -3.89 -15.19
C TRP A 118 -14.00 -3.75 -16.13
N SER A 119 -13.80 -3.10 -17.27
CA SER A 119 -14.76 -3.17 -18.37
C SER A 119 -14.68 -4.54 -19.04
N LYS A 120 -15.69 -4.90 -19.84
CA LYS A 120 -15.68 -6.15 -20.60
C LYS A 120 -14.47 -6.26 -21.53
N GLU A 121 -14.04 -5.15 -22.12
CA GLU A 121 -12.85 -5.09 -22.98
C GLU A 121 -11.57 -5.40 -22.19
N THR A 122 -11.35 -4.71 -21.06
CA THR A 122 -10.17 -4.95 -20.20
C THR A 122 -10.17 -6.37 -19.65
N PHE A 123 -11.34 -6.91 -19.31
CA PHE A 123 -11.50 -8.30 -18.91
C PHE A 123 -11.07 -9.28 -20.01
N ASN A 124 -11.49 -9.06 -21.25
CA ASN A 124 -11.12 -9.92 -22.37
C ASN A 124 -9.61 -9.87 -22.65
N LYS A 125 -8.98 -8.69 -22.55
CA LYS A 125 -7.51 -8.56 -22.62
C LYS A 125 -6.83 -9.43 -21.55
N ALA A 126 -7.31 -9.36 -20.30
CA ALA A 126 -6.79 -10.18 -19.21
C ALA A 126 -7.04 -11.69 -19.42
N LYS A 127 -8.23 -12.07 -19.94
CA LYS A 127 -8.59 -13.46 -20.24
C LYS A 127 -7.66 -14.05 -21.30
N ASN A 128 -7.38 -13.30 -22.37
CA ASN A 128 -6.47 -13.73 -23.44
C ASN A 128 -5.02 -13.92 -22.97
N LEU A 129 -4.62 -13.25 -21.89
CA LEU A 129 -3.31 -13.40 -21.26
C LEU A 129 -3.26 -14.50 -20.18
N GLY A 130 -4.33 -15.28 -20.01
CA GLY A 130 -4.40 -16.33 -18.99
C GLY A 130 -4.42 -15.80 -17.55
N LEU A 131 -4.83 -14.55 -17.35
CA LEU A 131 -4.89 -13.88 -16.04
C LEU A 131 -6.21 -14.11 -15.30
N ILE A 132 -7.15 -14.83 -15.90
CA ILE A 132 -8.49 -15.06 -15.35
C ILE A 132 -8.63 -16.52 -14.94
N GLU A 133 -9.20 -16.74 -13.76
CA GLU A 133 -9.51 -18.07 -13.25
C GLU A 133 -10.99 -18.12 -12.82
N PHE A 134 -11.73 -19.06 -13.40
CA PHE A 134 -13.13 -19.33 -13.05
C PHE A 134 -13.20 -20.42 -11.99
N LYS A 135 -14.02 -20.22 -10.96
CA LYS A 135 -14.25 -21.21 -9.90
C LYS A 135 -15.72 -21.27 -9.52
N LYS A 136 -16.16 -22.41 -9.02
CA LYS A 136 -17.45 -22.52 -8.34
C LYS A 136 -17.33 -22.02 -6.90
N ASN A 137 -18.30 -21.26 -6.44
CA ASN A 137 -18.43 -20.89 -5.03
C ASN A 137 -19.09 -22.04 -4.23
N LYS A 138 -19.36 -21.81 -2.93
CA LYS A 138 -19.98 -22.83 -2.06
C LYS A 138 -21.41 -23.22 -2.46
N GLN A 139 -22.07 -22.40 -3.29
CA GLN A 139 -23.42 -22.61 -3.79
C GLN A 139 -23.41 -23.13 -5.24
N ASP A 140 -22.29 -23.69 -5.69
CA ASP A 140 -22.09 -24.18 -7.06
C ASP A 140 -22.36 -23.11 -8.15
N TYR A 141 -22.13 -21.84 -7.82
CA TYR A 141 -22.25 -20.72 -8.75
C TYR A 141 -20.88 -20.28 -9.26
N TRP A 142 -20.79 -19.98 -10.55
CA TRP A 142 -19.56 -19.50 -11.17
C TRP A 142 -19.16 -18.12 -10.66
N VAL A 143 -17.90 -18.01 -10.25
CA VAL A 143 -17.26 -16.76 -9.84
C VAL A 143 -15.92 -16.64 -10.54
N VAL A 144 -15.46 -15.40 -10.66
CA VAL A 144 -14.27 -15.07 -11.45
C VAL A 144 -13.25 -14.33 -10.62
N TYR A 145 -12.01 -14.78 -10.74
CA TYR A 145 -10.84 -14.22 -10.08
C TYR A 145 -9.83 -13.77 -11.12
N LYS A 146 -9.06 -12.74 -10.76
CA LYS A 146 -7.83 -12.41 -11.46
C LYS A 146 -6.63 -13.02 -10.75
N LYS A 147 -5.64 -13.44 -11.52
CA LYS A 147 -4.31 -13.75 -11.03
C LYS A 147 -3.56 -12.45 -10.78
N GLU A 148 -3.02 -12.32 -9.57
CA GLU A 148 -2.10 -11.25 -9.23
C GLU A 148 -0.75 -11.87 -8.87
N TYR A 149 0.30 -11.50 -9.61
CA TYR A 149 1.66 -12.02 -9.43
C TYR A 149 2.47 -11.23 -8.41
N GLN A 150 3.48 -11.88 -7.81
CA GLN A 150 4.41 -11.28 -6.86
C GLN A 150 5.20 -10.11 -7.46
N TYR A 151 5.73 -10.29 -8.67
CA TYR A 151 6.68 -9.36 -9.29
C TYR A 151 6.15 -8.69 -10.56
N ALA A 152 4.84 -8.78 -10.79
CA ALA A 152 4.20 -8.18 -11.96
C ALA A 152 2.78 -7.67 -11.69
N LYS A 153 2.31 -6.81 -12.59
CA LYS A 153 0.91 -6.37 -12.63
C LYS A 153 0.39 -6.39 -14.06
N PHE A 154 -0.92 -6.52 -14.18
CA PHE A 154 -1.61 -6.28 -15.44
C PHE A 154 -1.77 -4.78 -15.65
N ASP A 155 -1.20 -4.28 -16.74
CA ASP A 155 -1.44 -2.95 -17.26
C ASP A 155 -2.75 -2.95 -18.05
N THR A 156 -3.75 -2.25 -17.55
CA THR A 156 -5.08 -2.20 -18.17
C THR A 156 -5.13 -1.31 -19.41
N GLU A 157 -4.22 -0.34 -19.52
CA GLU A 157 -4.15 0.58 -20.66
C GLU A 157 -3.49 -0.11 -21.85
N GLU A 158 -2.29 -0.64 -21.61
CA GLU A 158 -1.53 -1.34 -22.64
C GLU A 158 -2.00 -2.78 -22.87
N GLY A 159 -2.75 -3.36 -21.94
CA GLY A 159 -3.22 -4.74 -22.03
C GLY A 159 -2.08 -5.75 -21.96
N LYS A 160 -1.05 -5.50 -21.14
CA LYS A 160 0.14 -6.37 -21.00
C LYS A 160 0.52 -6.60 -19.55
N ILE A 161 1.29 -7.64 -19.28
CA ILE A 161 1.87 -7.88 -17.96
C ILE A 161 3.22 -7.15 -17.90
N ILE A 162 3.39 -6.28 -16.89
CA ILE A 162 4.65 -5.54 -16.67
C ILE A 162 5.26 -5.85 -15.31
N PRO A 163 6.61 -5.85 -15.20
CA PRO A 163 7.31 -5.93 -13.92
C PRO A 163 6.80 -4.86 -12.97
N TYR A 164 6.52 -5.25 -11.74
CA TYR A 164 5.99 -4.34 -10.73
C TYR A 164 6.34 -4.82 -9.33
N GLU A 165 6.96 -3.94 -8.57
CA GLU A 165 7.30 -4.18 -7.18
C GLU A 165 6.13 -3.76 -6.29
N LYS A 166 5.64 -4.70 -5.47
CA LYS A 166 4.46 -4.46 -4.64
C LYS A 166 4.80 -3.57 -3.45
N GLY A 167 3.89 -2.67 -3.14
CA GLY A 167 3.95 -1.87 -1.93
C GLY A 167 2.69 -1.04 -1.74
N ILE A 168 2.73 -0.16 -0.77
CA ILE A 168 1.65 0.78 -0.43
C ILE A 168 2.21 2.19 -0.34
N PRO A 169 1.41 3.23 -0.62
CA PRO A 169 1.80 4.61 -0.35
C PRO A 169 2.26 4.75 1.10
N PHE A 170 3.23 5.63 1.33
CA PHE A 170 3.60 5.96 2.70
C PHE A 170 2.41 6.58 3.44
N ILE A 171 2.21 6.15 4.67
CA ILE A 171 1.31 6.82 5.62
C ILE A 171 2.08 7.94 6.33
N ASN A 172 1.36 8.92 6.87
CA ASN A 172 1.95 10.11 7.48
C ASN A 172 2.41 9.91 8.93
N THR A 173 2.70 8.68 9.35
CA THR A 173 3.21 8.35 10.68
C THR A 173 4.62 7.75 10.58
N ILE A 174 5.50 8.14 11.51
CA ILE A 174 6.89 7.69 11.57
C ILE A 174 7.12 7.04 12.93
N GLN A 175 6.86 5.75 13.00
CA GLN A 175 7.10 4.88 14.16
C GLN A 175 7.33 3.44 13.68
N SER A 176 7.82 2.60 14.59
CA SER A 176 8.03 1.18 14.34
C SER A 176 6.75 0.50 13.84
N GLY A 177 6.87 -0.29 12.77
CA GLY A 177 5.76 -0.95 12.08
C GLY A 177 5.20 -0.16 10.90
N ASP A 178 5.30 1.17 10.92
CA ASP A 178 4.80 2.03 9.85
C ASP A 178 5.81 2.15 8.73
N ASN A 179 5.34 2.19 7.47
CA ASN A 179 6.19 2.45 6.31
C ASN A 179 7.42 1.52 6.18
N GLY A 180 7.34 0.31 6.75
CA GLY A 180 8.44 -0.66 6.78
C GLY A 180 9.56 -0.32 7.78
N LEU A 181 9.35 0.63 8.69
CA LEU A 181 10.31 1.00 9.73
C LEU A 181 10.35 -0.07 10.83
N LYS A 182 11.50 -0.72 11.03
CA LYS A 182 11.65 -1.81 12.02
C LYS A 182 11.75 -1.34 13.47
N THR A 183 12.24 -0.12 13.69
CA THR A 183 12.48 0.45 15.01
C THR A 183 12.20 1.95 15.01
N ASN A 184 11.63 2.46 16.10
CA ASN A 184 11.37 3.89 16.27
C ASN A 184 12.66 4.70 16.14
N ILE A 185 12.56 5.90 15.56
CA ILE A 185 13.64 6.89 15.50
C ILE A 185 13.43 7.87 16.65
N TYR A 186 14.26 7.86 17.69
CA TYR A 186 14.08 8.75 18.85
C TYR A 186 15.08 9.90 18.86
N THR A 187 14.71 11.04 19.47
CA THR A 187 15.62 12.20 19.64
C THR A 187 16.93 11.82 20.34
N ALA A 188 16.90 10.86 21.26
CA ALA A 188 18.08 10.36 21.95
C ALA A 188 19.13 9.70 21.01
N GLU A 189 18.76 9.31 19.78
CA GLU A 189 19.73 8.89 18.75
C GLU A 189 20.61 10.07 18.33
N GLY A 190 20.03 11.23 18.04
CA GLY A 190 20.77 12.42 17.59
C GLY A 190 21.75 12.94 18.64
N ALA A 191 21.34 12.94 19.91
CA ALA A 191 22.23 13.36 21.00
C ALA A 191 23.46 12.44 21.13
N ARG A 192 23.27 11.13 20.96
CA ARG A 192 24.37 10.15 20.96
C ARG A 192 25.27 10.28 19.74
N GLU A 193 24.68 10.44 18.56
CA GLU A 193 25.42 10.67 17.31
C GLU A 193 26.34 11.88 17.44
N LEU A 194 25.83 13.02 17.92
CA LEU A 194 26.61 14.23 18.02
C LEU A 194 27.71 14.14 19.10
N HIS A 195 27.36 13.59 20.26
CA HIS A 195 28.34 13.37 21.33
C HIS A 195 29.48 12.47 20.86
N SER A 196 29.20 11.45 20.05
CA SER A 196 30.24 10.57 19.48
C SER A 196 31.20 11.27 18.51
N ILE A 197 30.79 12.39 17.90
CA ILE A 197 31.59 13.13 16.93
C ILE A 197 32.37 14.27 17.60
N LEU A 198 31.70 15.05 18.44
CA LEU A 198 32.25 16.29 19.02
C LEU A 198 32.81 16.10 20.43
N ASN A 199 32.51 14.97 21.09
CA ASN A 199 32.78 14.73 22.51
C ASN A 199 32.26 15.86 23.43
N SER A 200 31.26 16.61 22.96
CA SER A 200 30.65 17.74 23.68
C SER A 200 29.14 17.55 23.76
N LYS A 201 28.51 18.29 24.67
CA LYS A 201 27.04 18.35 24.84
C LYS A 201 26.50 19.74 24.48
N GLU A 202 27.16 20.44 23.56
CA GLU A 202 26.85 21.84 23.26
C GLU A 202 25.51 22.05 22.53
N PHE A 203 24.90 20.98 22.01
CA PHE A 203 23.60 21.04 21.35
C PHE A 203 22.57 20.20 22.09
N ASP A 204 21.49 20.86 22.50
CA ASP A 204 20.48 20.25 23.37
C ASP A 204 19.54 19.28 22.64
N TYR A 205 19.20 19.54 21.37
CA TYR A 205 18.16 18.81 20.64
C TYR A 205 18.50 18.48 19.17
N PRO A 206 19.66 17.87 18.87
CA PRO A 206 19.99 17.45 17.52
C PRO A 206 18.97 16.42 17.00
N LYS A 207 18.51 16.59 15.75
CA LYS A 207 17.65 15.59 15.10
C LYS A 207 18.51 14.38 14.66
N PRO A 208 18.02 13.14 14.82
CA PRO A 208 18.76 11.96 14.39
C PRO A 208 19.04 11.97 12.88
N VAL A 209 20.26 11.63 12.47
CA VAL A 209 20.64 11.48 11.06
C VAL A 209 19.72 10.47 10.36
N ARG A 210 19.29 9.42 11.07
CA ARG A 210 18.34 8.43 10.55
C ARG A 210 16.98 9.01 10.18
N LEU A 211 16.48 10.02 10.90
CA LEU A 211 15.23 10.70 10.55
C LEU A 211 15.37 11.43 9.21
N ILE A 212 16.46 12.18 9.03
CA ILE A 212 16.71 12.93 7.81
C ILE A 212 16.87 11.98 6.61
N LYS A 213 17.66 10.91 6.77
CA LYS A 213 17.80 9.86 5.75
C LYS A 213 16.46 9.19 5.40
N TYR A 214 15.62 8.95 6.39
CA TYR A 214 14.29 8.39 6.19
C TYR A 214 13.41 9.33 5.35
N LEU A 215 13.34 10.62 5.68
CA LEU A 215 12.57 11.61 4.91
C LEU A 215 13.08 11.74 3.47
N ILE A 216 14.40 11.74 3.27
CA ILE A 216 15.00 11.78 1.93
C ILE A 216 14.61 10.52 1.14
N LYS A 217 14.63 9.34 1.76
CA LYS A 217 14.23 8.07 1.12
C LYS A 217 12.76 8.06 0.68
N MET A 218 11.89 8.81 1.35
CA MET A 218 10.49 8.92 0.94
C MET A 218 10.32 9.67 -0.39
N LEU A 219 11.27 10.51 -0.77
CA LEU A 219 11.24 11.24 -2.04
C LEU A 219 11.67 10.32 -3.18
N SER A 220 10.93 10.33 -4.29
CA SER A 220 11.30 9.57 -5.49
C SER A 220 12.67 10.04 -6.00
N SER A 221 13.59 9.10 -6.22
CA SER A 221 14.89 9.36 -6.86
C SER A 221 14.80 9.57 -8.38
N LYS A 222 13.63 9.32 -8.98
CA LYS A 222 13.42 9.54 -10.41
C LYS A 222 12.98 10.98 -10.67
N LYS A 223 13.93 11.80 -11.15
CA LYS A 223 13.63 12.95 -12.00
C LYS A 223 13.17 12.46 -13.37
#